data_AF-A0A512J395-F1
#
_entry.id   AF-A0A512J395-F1
#
_cell.length_a   1.000
_cell.length_b   1.000
_cell.length_c   1.000
_cell.angle_alpha   90.00
_cell.angle_beta   90.00
_cell.angle_gamma   90.00
#
_symmetry.space_group_name_H-M   'P 1'
#
loop_
_entity.id
_entity.type
_entity.pdbx_description
1 polymer ?
#
loop_
_entity_poly.entity_id
_entity_poly.type
_entity_poly.pdbx_seq_one_letter_code
_entity_poly.pdbx_strand_id
1 'polypeptide(L)'
;MQFVGAHRDECAACWLWTGSFTAPRRRYKAYRIPEDYEGRRNIAGCFQQERGMPTIRIPEKGYAVSAVRHVYAELKCIGYDEVPRLSRCLDERCVNPHHTLELDVSPFEIRKRAAEVKGIVFEAVSAAEVMEILQRIRPATWANFATAESECELPSGSITDAIWREYVLWDDANPDLD
;
A
#
# COMPACT_ATOMS: atom_id res chain seq x y z
N MET A 1 -38.04 37.25 14.47
CA MET A 1 -38.28 36.09 13.59
C MET A 1 -37.03 35.23 13.66
N GLN A 2 -37.01 34.22 14.53
CA GLN A 2 -35.85 33.35 14.72
C GLN A 2 -35.95 32.18 13.74
N PHE A 3 -34.99 32.05 12.84
CA PHE A 3 -34.84 30.89 11.96
C PHE A 3 -34.21 29.75 12.77
N VAL A 4 -35.05 28.89 13.33
CA VAL A 4 -34.63 27.63 13.98
C VAL A 4 -35.34 26.51 13.23
N GLY A 5 -34.71 25.91 12.22
CA GLY A 5 -35.36 24.78 11.53
C GLY A 5 -34.68 24.13 10.32
N ALA A 6 -33.82 24.81 9.56
CA ALA A 6 -33.39 24.27 8.25
C ALA A 6 -32.20 23.27 8.29
N HIS A 7 -31.35 23.30 9.32
CA HIS A 7 -30.09 22.55 9.30
C HIS A 7 -30.21 21.03 9.51
N ARG A 8 -31.34 20.52 9.99
CA ARG A 8 -31.48 19.08 10.29
C ARG A 8 -31.70 18.20 9.05
N ASP A 9 -32.21 18.77 7.95
CA ASP A 9 -32.57 18.00 6.76
C ASP A 9 -31.38 17.79 5.80
N GLU A 10 -30.43 18.74 5.79
CA GLU A 10 -29.25 18.70 4.93
C GLU A 10 -28.33 17.48 5.21
N CYS A 11 -28.31 17.02 6.46
CA CYS A 11 -27.53 15.84 6.88
C CYS A 11 -28.22 14.51 6.57
N ALA A 12 -29.51 14.52 6.21
CA ALA A 12 -30.32 13.32 5.99
C ALA A 12 -30.61 13.06 4.50
N ALA A 13 -30.63 14.12 3.68
CA ALA A 13 -30.90 14.02 2.24
C ALA A 13 -29.63 13.73 1.42
N CYS A 14 -29.76 12.88 0.39
CA CYS A 14 -28.67 12.69 -0.57
C CYS A 14 -28.52 13.96 -1.45
N TRP A 15 -27.30 14.44 -1.59
CA TRP A 15 -26.97 15.49 -2.55
C TRP A 15 -26.62 14.82 -3.87
N LEU A 16 -27.54 14.83 -4.82
CA LEU A 16 -27.40 14.08 -6.07
C LEU A 16 -26.52 14.81 -7.08
N TRP A 17 -25.42 14.17 -7.48
CA TRP A 17 -24.55 14.69 -8.53
C TRP A 17 -25.18 14.53 -9.91
N THR A 18 -25.32 15.66 -10.61
CA THR A 18 -25.88 15.74 -11.97
C THR A 18 -24.80 15.88 -13.05
N GLY A 19 -23.54 16.10 -12.66
CA GLY A 19 -22.41 16.24 -13.59
C GLY A 19 -21.85 14.91 -14.10
N SER A 20 -20.57 14.93 -14.47
CA SER A 20 -19.85 13.76 -14.99
C SER A 20 -19.90 12.57 -14.03
N PHE A 21 -20.03 11.38 -14.60
CA PHE A 21 -20.21 10.14 -13.84
C PHE A 21 -19.50 8.98 -14.53
N THR A 22 -18.67 8.26 -13.79
CA THR A 22 -18.06 7.01 -14.25
C THR A 22 -19.03 5.86 -13.96
N ALA A 23 -19.43 5.13 -15.00
CA ALA A 23 -20.36 4.02 -14.86
C ALA A 23 -19.77 2.88 -13.99
N PRO A 24 -20.64 2.15 -13.24
CA PRO A 24 -20.22 0.95 -12.52
C PRO A 24 -19.63 -0.07 -13.47
N ARG A 25 -18.63 -0.82 -13.01
CA ARG A 25 -17.94 -1.82 -13.83
C ARG A 25 -17.61 -3.06 -13.02
N ARG A 26 -17.61 -4.21 -13.69
CA ARG A 26 -17.23 -5.49 -13.10
C ARG A 26 -15.83 -5.86 -13.57
N ARG A 27 -14.93 -6.14 -12.64
CA ARG A 27 -13.54 -6.51 -12.94
C ARG A 27 -13.18 -7.82 -12.29
N TYR A 28 -12.41 -8.64 -12.99
CA TYR A 28 -11.82 -9.83 -12.39
C TYR A 28 -10.60 -9.42 -11.57
N LYS A 29 -10.54 -9.85 -10.31
CA LYS A 29 -9.42 -9.63 -9.41
C LYS A 29 -8.82 -10.97 -9.04
N ALA A 30 -7.60 -11.22 -9.51
CA ALA A 30 -6.83 -12.40 -9.11
C ALA A 30 -6.46 -12.30 -7.62
N TYR A 31 -6.51 -13.43 -6.92
CA TYR A 31 -5.95 -13.52 -5.58
C TYR A 31 -4.42 -13.60 -5.66
N ARG A 32 -3.73 -13.12 -4.62
CA ARG A 32 -2.28 -13.34 -4.49
C ARG A 32 -2.07 -14.81 -4.16
N ILE A 33 -1.34 -15.52 -5.02
CA ILE A 33 -1.01 -16.93 -4.84
C ILE A 33 0.36 -16.98 -4.14
N PRO A 34 0.46 -17.60 -2.95
CA PRO A 34 1.73 -17.88 -2.29
C PRO A 34 2.65 -18.78 -3.14
N GLU A 35 3.97 -18.68 -2.98
CA GLU A 35 4.95 -19.44 -3.79
C GLU A 35 4.90 -20.95 -3.54
N ASP A 36 4.41 -21.37 -2.37
CA ASP A 36 4.22 -22.74 -1.92
C ASP A 36 2.87 -23.36 -2.37
N TYR A 37 2.12 -22.69 -3.25
CA TYR A 37 0.79 -23.15 -3.64
C TYR A 37 0.80 -24.29 -4.67
N GLU A 38 0.50 -25.52 -4.21
CA GLU A 38 0.49 -26.78 -4.99
C GLU A 38 -0.68 -26.94 -6.00
N GLY A 39 -1.42 -25.88 -6.33
CA GLY A 39 -2.29 -25.87 -7.51
C GLY A 39 -3.61 -26.66 -7.42
N ARG A 40 -4.24 -26.78 -6.24
CA ARG A 40 -5.62 -27.35 -6.17
C ARG A 40 -6.64 -26.41 -6.84
N ARG A 41 -7.55 -26.99 -7.64
CA ARG A 41 -8.51 -26.28 -8.50
C ARG A 41 -9.45 -25.37 -7.70
N ASN A 42 -9.68 -24.17 -8.25
CA ASN A 42 -10.71 -23.17 -7.91
C ASN A 42 -10.32 -22.01 -6.97
N ILE A 43 -9.18 -21.33 -7.18
CA ILE A 43 -8.95 -20.03 -6.52
C ILE A 43 -8.20 -19.05 -7.45
N ALA A 44 -8.67 -18.87 -8.69
CA ALA A 44 -7.98 -18.00 -9.65
C ALA A 44 -8.28 -16.50 -9.45
N GLY A 45 -9.24 -16.13 -8.59
CA GLY A 45 -9.72 -14.77 -8.41
C GLY A 45 -11.24 -14.69 -8.19
N CYS A 46 -11.75 -13.48 -8.05
CA CYS A 46 -13.19 -13.22 -8.01
C CYS A 46 -13.55 -12.01 -8.86
N PHE A 47 -14.80 -11.93 -9.29
CA PHE A 47 -15.30 -10.71 -9.91
C PHE A 47 -15.66 -9.69 -8.83
N GLN A 48 -14.91 -8.59 -8.80
CA GLN A 48 -15.21 -7.43 -7.96
C GLN A 48 -16.11 -6.46 -8.74
N GLN A 49 -17.23 -6.08 -8.13
CA GLN A 49 -18.06 -4.99 -8.64
C GLN A 49 -17.52 -3.66 -8.12
N GLU A 50 -17.18 -2.76 -9.04
CA GLU A 50 -16.84 -1.38 -8.72
C GLU A 50 -18.08 -0.51 -8.95
N ARG A 51 -18.48 0.19 -7.87
CA ARG A 51 -19.63 1.11 -7.88
C ARG A 51 -19.36 2.31 -8.79
N GLY A 52 -20.41 2.86 -9.38
CA GLY A 52 -20.33 4.09 -10.15
C GLY A 52 -19.81 5.26 -9.30
N MET A 53 -19.11 6.20 -9.94
CA MET A 53 -18.41 7.29 -9.26
C MET A 53 -18.71 8.65 -9.89
N PRO A 54 -19.26 9.61 -9.13
CA PRO A 54 -19.36 11.01 -9.52
C PRO A 54 -17.96 11.59 -9.75
N THR A 55 -17.76 12.25 -10.88
CA THR A 55 -16.47 12.84 -11.22
C THR A 55 -16.58 14.32 -11.56
N ILE A 56 -15.49 15.04 -11.31
CA ILE A 56 -15.31 16.45 -11.64
C ILE A 56 -13.90 16.65 -12.17
N ARG A 57 -13.69 17.57 -13.12
CA ARG A 57 -12.35 18.00 -13.52
C ARG A 57 -11.94 19.21 -12.70
N ILE A 58 -10.84 19.08 -11.97
CA ILE A 58 -10.20 20.19 -11.24
C ILE A 58 -8.98 20.63 -12.06
N PRO A 59 -8.86 21.91 -12.44
CA PRO A 59 -7.75 22.40 -13.27
C PRO A 59 -6.37 22.04 -12.72
N GLU A 60 -6.18 22.17 -11.41
CA GLU A 60 -4.92 21.91 -10.71
C GLU A 60 -4.40 20.48 -10.86
N LYS A 61 -5.31 19.50 -11.00
CA LYS A 61 -4.95 18.09 -11.12
C LYS A 61 -4.74 17.67 -12.57
N GLY A 62 -5.32 18.37 -13.55
CA GLY A 62 -5.22 18.03 -14.97
C GLY A 62 -6.00 16.76 -15.39
N TYR A 63 -6.69 16.09 -14.47
CA TYR A 63 -7.52 14.90 -14.75
C TYR A 63 -8.83 14.92 -13.95
N ALA A 64 -9.76 14.03 -14.30
CA ALA A 64 -11.03 13.88 -13.60
C ALA A 64 -10.83 13.17 -12.26
N VAL A 65 -11.32 13.77 -11.19
CA VAL A 65 -11.22 13.28 -9.82
C VAL A 65 -12.60 12.95 -9.24
N SER A 66 -12.63 12.34 -8.05
CA SER A 66 -13.89 12.03 -7.37
C SER A 66 -14.57 13.31 -6.89
N ALA A 67 -15.79 13.58 -7.36
CA ALA A 67 -16.56 14.74 -6.92
C ALA A 67 -16.91 14.64 -5.43
N VAL A 68 -17.15 13.43 -4.92
CA VAL A 68 -17.44 13.19 -3.49
C VAL A 68 -16.27 13.67 -2.62
N ARG A 69 -15.04 13.32 -3.01
CA ARG A 69 -13.84 13.73 -2.27
C ARG A 69 -13.61 15.23 -2.36
N HIS A 70 -13.90 15.84 -3.51
CA HIS A 70 -13.77 17.27 -3.66
C HIS A 70 -14.77 18.03 -2.77
N VAL A 71 -16.06 17.66 -2.80
CA VAL A 71 -17.08 18.25 -1.92
C VAL A 71 -16.75 18.04 -0.44
N TYR A 72 -16.22 16.86 -0.08
CA TYR A 72 -15.73 16.60 1.27
C TYR A 72 -14.58 17.54 1.68
N ALA A 73 -13.59 17.72 0.79
CA ALA A 73 -12.44 18.59 1.01
C ALA A 73 -12.88 20.04 1.25
N GLU A 74 -13.77 20.55 0.40
CA GLU A 74 -14.32 21.90 0.51
C GLU A 74 -15.09 22.10 1.82
N LEU A 75 -15.98 21.16 2.18
CA LEU A 75 -16.77 21.29 3.40
C LEU A 75 -15.92 21.20 4.67
N LYS A 76 -14.85 20.41 4.64
CA LYS A 76 -13.93 20.22 5.78
C LYS A 76 -12.75 21.20 5.79
N CYS A 77 -12.63 22.04 4.76
CA CYS A 77 -11.51 22.96 4.58
C CYS A 77 -10.13 22.26 4.63
N ILE A 78 -10.00 21.11 3.96
CA ILE A 78 -8.74 20.34 3.87
C ILE A 78 -8.28 20.21 2.42
N GLY A 79 -6.99 19.95 2.21
CA GLY A 79 -6.47 19.68 0.87
C GLY A 79 -7.05 18.39 0.27
N TYR A 80 -7.28 18.37 -1.05
CA TYR A 80 -7.84 17.17 -1.72
C TYR A 80 -7.01 15.89 -1.47
N ASP A 81 -5.68 16.02 -1.41
CA ASP A 81 -4.76 14.90 -1.18
C ASP A 81 -4.79 14.42 0.28
N GLU A 82 -5.24 15.25 1.22
CA GLU A 82 -5.37 14.94 2.65
C GLU A 82 -6.70 14.25 2.95
N VAL A 83 -7.66 14.27 2.01
CA VAL A 83 -8.96 13.62 2.19
C VAL A 83 -8.76 12.11 2.47
N PRO A 84 -9.28 11.60 3.60
CA PRO A 84 -9.18 10.20 3.96
C PRO A 84 -9.90 9.30 2.95
N ARG A 85 -9.70 7.98 3.06
CA ARG A 85 -10.50 7.05 2.26
C ARG A 85 -11.95 7.09 2.75
N LEU A 86 -12.86 7.53 1.90
CA LEU A 86 -14.29 7.63 2.23
C LEU A 86 -15.06 6.42 1.73
N SER A 87 -15.90 5.85 2.59
CA SER A 87 -17.07 5.07 2.16
C SER A 87 -18.25 6.01 1.92
N ARG A 88 -19.25 5.54 1.18
CA ARG A 88 -20.41 6.33 0.75
C ARG A 88 -21.69 5.53 0.96
N CYS A 89 -22.81 6.22 1.11
CA CYS A 89 -24.14 5.60 1.12
C CYS A 89 -24.44 4.80 -0.16
N LEU A 90 -25.58 4.13 -0.20
CA LEU A 90 -25.98 3.22 -1.29
C LEU A 90 -26.22 3.94 -2.62
N ASP A 91 -26.60 5.22 -2.60
CA ASP A 91 -26.75 6.00 -3.82
C ASP A 91 -25.38 6.34 -4.42
N GLU A 92 -25.12 5.85 -5.63
CA GLU A 92 -23.84 6.05 -6.31
C GLU A 92 -23.62 7.52 -6.72
N ARG A 93 -24.67 8.32 -6.85
CA ARG A 93 -24.61 9.74 -7.22
C ARG A 93 -24.53 10.68 -6.03
N CYS A 94 -24.71 10.19 -4.81
CA CYS A 94 -24.62 11.03 -3.62
C CYS A 94 -23.20 11.58 -3.41
N VAL A 95 -23.10 12.89 -3.20
CA VAL A 95 -21.87 13.62 -2.82
C VAL A 95 -21.97 14.29 -1.46
N ASN A 96 -23.03 14.04 -0.68
CA ASN A 96 -23.21 14.63 0.64
C ASN A 96 -22.11 14.13 1.61
N PRO A 97 -21.27 15.01 2.17
CA PRO A 97 -20.21 14.61 3.12
C PRO A 97 -20.74 13.92 4.38
N HIS A 98 -21.96 14.22 4.83
CA HIS A 98 -22.60 13.57 5.98
C HIS A 98 -23.01 12.13 5.69
N HIS A 99 -23.10 11.74 4.41
CA HIS A 99 -23.37 10.38 3.96
C HIS A 99 -22.09 9.62 3.60
N THR A 100 -20.95 10.08 4.14
CA THR A 100 -19.65 9.43 4.02
C THR A 100 -19.13 9.04 5.39
N LEU A 101 -18.41 7.92 5.44
CA LEU A 101 -17.70 7.47 6.63
C LEU A 101 -16.22 7.31 6.28
N GLU A 102 -15.36 7.95 7.07
CA GLU A 102 -13.91 7.82 6.98
C GLU A 102 -13.49 6.40 7.35
N LEU A 103 -12.77 5.74 6.44
CA LEU A 103 -12.35 4.35 6.60
C LEU A 103 -10.88 4.23 7.03
N ASP A 104 -10.02 5.12 6.54
CA ASP A 104 -8.57 4.97 6.60
C ASP A 104 -7.89 6.30 6.24
N VAL A 105 -6.56 6.33 6.36
CA VAL A 105 -5.70 7.43 5.91
C VAL A 105 -5.91 7.80 4.43
N SER A 106 -5.43 8.97 4.05
CA SER A 106 -5.56 9.45 2.68
C SER A 106 -4.87 8.50 1.68
N PRO A 107 -5.43 8.29 0.47
CA PRO A 107 -4.75 7.52 -0.56
C PRO A 107 -3.39 8.08 -1.00
N PHE A 108 -3.12 9.36 -0.70
CA PHE A 108 -1.79 9.93 -0.85
C PHE A 108 -0.84 9.37 0.21
N GLU A 109 -1.22 9.38 1.49
CA GLU A 109 -0.42 8.79 2.57
C GLU A 109 -0.20 7.29 2.40
N ILE A 110 -1.21 6.52 1.95
CA ILE A 110 -1.04 5.09 1.65
C ILE A 110 0.05 4.90 0.59
N ARG A 111 0.03 5.72 -0.47
CA ARG A 111 1.05 5.67 -1.53
C ARG A 111 2.42 6.12 -1.02
N LYS A 112 2.47 7.15 -0.19
CA LYS A 112 3.70 7.63 0.45
C LYS A 112 4.31 6.54 1.33
N ARG A 113 3.54 5.95 2.25
CA ARG A 113 3.97 4.82 3.08
C ARG A 113 4.39 3.62 2.25
N ALA A 114 3.65 3.29 1.18
CA ALA A 114 4.03 2.21 0.28
C ALA A 114 5.33 2.51 -0.48
N ALA A 115 5.59 3.77 -0.82
CA ALA A 115 6.85 4.21 -1.42
C ALA A 115 8.01 4.19 -0.40
N GLU A 116 7.76 4.60 0.85
CA GLU A 116 8.71 4.50 1.96
C GLU A 116 9.05 3.05 2.26
N VAL A 117 8.06 2.14 2.33
CA VAL A 117 8.30 0.69 2.52
C VAL A 117 9.10 0.11 1.35
N LYS A 118 8.84 0.55 0.12
CA LYS A 118 9.65 0.18 -1.05
C LYS A 118 11.02 0.86 -1.10
N GLY A 119 11.19 1.92 -0.31
CA GLY A 119 12.40 2.70 -0.13
C GLY A 119 13.03 2.49 1.25
N ILE A 120 12.70 1.41 1.96
CA ILE A 120 13.47 0.95 3.12
C ILE A 120 14.82 0.53 2.53
N VAL A 121 15.72 1.51 2.51
CA VAL A 121 17.15 1.28 2.55
C VAL A 121 17.35 0.64 3.92
N PHE A 122 17.49 -0.69 3.97
CA PHE A 122 18.24 -1.29 5.07
C PHE A 122 19.56 -0.52 5.11
N GLU A 123 19.96 0.01 6.27
CA GLU A 123 21.28 0.61 6.43
C GLU A 123 22.26 -0.32 5.73
N ALA A 124 22.84 0.16 4.62
CA ALA A 124 23.61 -0.69 3.75
C ALA A 124 24.91 -1.01 4.49
N VAL A 125 24.90 -2.10 5.24
CA VAL A 125 26.12 -2.74 5.74
C VAL A 125 26.95 -2.99 4.49
N SER A 126 28.11 -2.35 4.43
CA SER A 126 28.97 -2.44 3.26
C SER A 126 29.38 -3.90 3.04
N ALA A 127 29.66 -4.28 1.80
CA ALA A 127 30.08 -5.66 1.49
C ALA A 127 31.29 -6.10 2.33
N ALA A 128 32.19 -5.16 2.66
CA ALA A 128 33.33 -5.40 3.55
C ALA A 128 32.90 -5.73 4.99
N GLU A 129 31.95 -4.99 5.55
CA GLU A 129 31.42 -5.23 6.89
C GLU A 129 30.64 -6.55 6.95
N VAL A 130 29.86 -6.88 5.90
CA VAL A 130 29.19 -8.19 5.81
C VAL A 130 30.23 -9.32 5.79
N MET A 131 31.29 -9.19 5.00
CA MET A 131 32.35 -10.18 4.91
C MET A 131 33.10 -10.35 6.24
N GLU A 132 33.43 -9.27 6.95
CA GLU A 132 34.04 -9.33 8.27
C GLU A 132 33.17 -10.09 9.27
N ILE A 133 31.86 -9.82 9.28
CA ILE A 133 30.89 -10.48 10.17
C ILE A 133 30.78 -11.97 9.85
N LEU A 134 30.74 -12.34 8.57
CA LEU A 134 30.70 -13.75 8.14
C LEU A 134 31.97 -14.51 8.55
N GLN A 135 33.15 -13.93 8.35
CA GLN A 135 34.42 -14.55 8.76
C GLN A 135 34.54 -14.72 10.28
N ARG A 136 33.94 -13.79 11.04
CA ARG A 136 33.97 -13.82 12.50
C ARG A 136 32.99 -14.81 13.11
N ILE A 137 31.75 -14.85 12.61
CA ILE A 137 30.67 -15.68 13.18
C ILE A 137 30.68 -17.08 12.59
N ARG A 138 31.23 -17.24 11.39
CA ARG A 138 31.34 -18.49 10.62
C ARG A 138 30.02 -19.26 10.54
N PRO A 139 28.95 -18.69 9.95
CA PRO A 139 27.71 -19.43 9.75
C PRO A 139 27.95 -20.64 8.86
N ALA A 140 27.17 -21.70 9.08
CA ALA A 140 27.33 -22.95 8.34
C ALA A 140 27.14 -22.73 6.82
N THR A 141 28.12 -23.15 6.02
CA THR A 141 28.13 -22.92 4.56
C THR A 141 27.01 -23.66 3.80
N TRP A 142 26.41 -24.68 4.41
CA TRP A 142 25.24 -25.40 3.90
C TRP A 142 23.90 -24.73 4.27
N ALA A 143 23.90 -23.68 5.10
CA ALA A 143 22.71 -22.92 5.44
C ALA A 143 22.25 -22.02 4.27
N ASN A 144 20.97 -21.67 4.26
CA ASN A 144 20.45 -20.69 3.29
C ASN A 144 20.74 -19.25 3.76
N PHE A 145 20.66 -18.28 2.84
CA PHE A 145 21.01 -16.88 3.14
C PHE A 145 20.21 -16.28 4.30
N ALA A 146 18.91 -16.57 4.39
CA ALA A 146 18.09 -16.03 5.48
C ALA A 146 18.50 -16.59 6.86
N THR A 147 18.93 -17.85 6.90
CA THR A 147 19.48 -18.47 8.10
C THR A 147 20.84 -17.86 8.48
N ALA A 148 21.74 -17.70 7.52
CA ALA A 148 23.04 -17.06 7.75
C ALA A 148 22.90 -15.59 8.16
N GLU A 149 21.99 -14.84 7.54
CA GLU A 149 21.66 -13.46 7.93
C GLU A 149 21.13 -13.40 9.37
N SER A 150 20.25 -14.32 9.75
CA SER A 150 19.73 -14.40 11.11
C SER A 150 20.80 -14.78 12.14
N GLU A 151 21.70 -15.72 11.83
CA GLU A 151 22.79 -16.14 12.72
C GLU A 151 23.82 -15.03 12.90
N CYS A 152 24.05 -14.23 11.85
CA CYS A 152 24.99 -13.13 11.86
C CYS A 152 24.40 -11.78 12.31
N GLU A 153 23.13 -11.76 12.71
CA GLU A 153 22.36 -10.55 13.03
C GLU A 153 22.43 -9.48 11.90
N LEU A 154 22.53 -9.95 10.65
CA LEU A 154 22.60 -9.11 9.47
C LEU A 154 21.20 -8.73 8.98
N PRO A 155 21.04 -7.54 8.37
CA PRO A 155 19.79 -7.19 7.72
C PRO A 155 19.42 -8.15 6.59
N SER A 156 18.12 -8.37 6.39
CA SER A 156 17.65 -9.25 5.33
C SER A 156 18.02 -8.73 3.94
N GLY A 157 18.64 -9.59 3.13
CA GLY A 157 19.14 -9.26 1.79
C GLY A 157 20.52 -8.59 1.77
N SER A 158 21.22 -8.53 2.90
CA SER A 158 22.61 -8.05 2.97
C SER A 158 23.61 -9.08 2.43
N ILE A 159 23.30 -10.39 2.51
CA ILE A 159 24.15 -11.43 1.90
C ILE A 159 23.73 -11.60 0.44
N THR A 160 24.59 -11.14 -0.46
CA THR A 160 24.43 -11.41 -1.90
C THR A 160 25.16 -12.68 -2.32
N ASP A 161 24.74 -13.28 -3.43
CA ASP A 161 25.41 -14.43 -4.07
C ASP A 161 26.94 -14.26 -4.21
N ALA A 162 27.39 -13.05 -4.53
CA ALA A 162 28.80 -12.75 -4.72
C ALA A 162 29.58 -12.82 -3.40
N ILE A 163 29.05 -12.17 -2.35
CA ILE A 163 29.64 -12.17 -1.01
C ILE A 163 29.62 -13.57 -0.41
N TRP A 164 28.53 -14.32 -0.60
CA TRP A 164 28.44 -15.69 -0.09
C TRP A 164 29.44 -16.64 -0.76
N ARG A 165 29.65 -16.53 -2.07
CA ARG A 165 30.68 -17.32 -2.77
C ARG A 165 32.09 -16.97 -2.26
N GLU A 166 32.36 -15.69 -2.05
CA GLU A 166 33.65 -15.24 -1.50
C GLU A 166 33.86 -15.77 -0.08
N TYR A 167 32.82 -15.73 0.76
CA TYR A 167 32.82 -16.32 2.09
C TYR A 167 33.12 -17.83 2.06
N VAL A 168 32.39 -18.61 1.27
CA VAL A 168 32.57 -20.08 1.20
C VAL A 168 33.98 -20.44 0.75
N LEU A 169 34.52 -19.73 -0.24
CA LEU A 169 35.91 -19.94 -0.68
C LEU A 169 36.92 -19.59 0.42
N TRP A 170 36.67 -18.54 1.20
CA TRP A 170 37.50 -18.20 2.36
C TRP A 170 37.38 -19.26 3.46
N ASP A 171 36.19 -19.74 3.75
CA ASP A 171 35.92 -20.73 4.80
C ASP A 171 36.62 -22.07 4.50
N ASP A 172 36.50 -22.54 3.25
CA ASP A 172 37.20 -23.73 2.74
C ASP A 172 38.73 -23.58 2.79
N ALA A 173 39.25 -22.36 2.59
CA ALA A 173 40.68 -22.07 2.65
C ALA A 173 41.21 -21.91 4.09
N ASN A 174 40.32 -21.78 5.09
CA ASN A 174 40.66 -21.58 6.49
C ASN A 174 39.96 -22.62 7.40
N PRO A 175 40.15 -23.93 7.19
CA PRO A 175 39.47 -24.98 7.96
C PRO A 175 39.89 -25.00 9.44
N ASP A 176 41.08 -24.47 9.76
CA ASP A 176 41.68 -24.54 11.10
C ASP A 176 41.35 -23.33 12.01
N LEU A 177 40.51 -22.39 11.57
CA LEU A 177 40.13 -21.19 12.34
C LEU A 177 38.88 -21.39 13.23
N ASP A 178 38.49 -22.65 13.47
CA ASP A 178 37.37 -23.04 14.35
C ASP A 178 37.76 -23.08 15.84
#